data_AF-A0A2E2V2T8-F1
#
_entry.id   AF-A0A2E2V2T8-F1
#
_cell.length_a   1.000
_cell.length_b   1.000
_cell.length_c   1.000
_cell.angle_alpha   90.00
_cell.angle_beta   90.00
_cell.angle_gamma   90.00
#
_symmetry.space_group_name_H-M   'P 1'
#
loop_
_entity.id
_entity.type
_entity.pdbx_description
1 polymer ?
#
loop_
_entity_poly.entity_id
_entity_poly.type
_entity_poly.pdbx_seq_one_letter_code
_entity_poly.pdbx_strand_id
1 'polypeptide(L)'
;MKQLFTLFSIFLFSHLAQGQCTDLFFSEYVEGWSNNKALEIYNPTNESKDLSAYSISRYSNGGTSPSTTQLEGTIQPYSTFVVGLDKRDPEGEGYEAPMWDGYYTYTDSITGEEVTIYDADTDLQSKIDLFVNPIYYFGTNADSAAAFPTSLYFNGNDAITLEILGAGIVLDLIGKVGEDPGAAWTDNDGNYWTKDHTLVRKENILNGVSANPILFDPTLEWDSLSVNTFVNLGNHDCTCNPNNQLLENKTSFIVSQKNGTIKIVNNSPINYLKIYDINGKIIFQNQINNLNQVEVDNKQENGIYFISLIDDNGIKTKSIVLLNE
;
A
#
# COMPACT_ATOMS: atom_id res chain seq x y z
N MET A 1 15.57 68.35 5.03
CA MET A 1 14.58 67.31 4.64
C MET A 1 15.22 65.96 4.91
N LYS A 2 14.90 65.30 6.03
CA LYS A 2 15.38 63.95 6.35
C LYS A 2 14.37 62.96 5.77
N GLN A 3 14.76 62.25 4.72
CA GLN A 3 13.88 61.23 4.12
C GLN A 3 13.93 59.96 4.99
N LEU A 4 12.76 59.60 5.50
CA LEU A 4 12.50 58.41 6.29
C LEU A 4 12.29 57.25 5.31
N PHE A 5 13.24 56.31 5.24
CA PHE A 5 13.06 55.08 4.47
C PHE A 5 12.18 54.12 5.26
N THR A 6 10.93 53.96 4.82
CA THR A 6 10.02 52.93 5.35
C THR A 6 10.42 51.59 4.74
N LEU A 7 10.97 50.67 5.54
CA LEU A 7 11.16 49.28 5.14
C LEU A 7 9.78 48.61 5.01
N PHE A 8 9.43 48.21 3.80
CA PHE A 8 8.29 47.32 3.55
C PHE A 8 8.81 45.88 3.69
N SER A 9 8.57 45.24 4.85
CA SER A 9 8.84 43.81 5.02
C SER A 9 7.84 43.03 4.16
N ILE A 10 8.31 42.52 3.02
CA ILE A 10 7.61 41.51 2.25
C ILE A 10 7.72 40.21 3.06
N PHE A 11 6.64 39.82 3.74
CA PHE A 11 6.48 38.45 4.22
C PHE A 11 6.32 37.56 2.98
N LEU A 12 7.43 36.98 2.49
CA LEU A 12 7.35 35.80 1.65
C LEU A 12 6.83 34.67 2.54
N PHE A 13 5.52 34.41 2.46
CA PHE A 13 4.99 33.12 2.88
C PHE A 13 5.63 32.09 1.96
N SER A 14 6.60 31.35 2.48
CA SER A 14 7.00 30.08 1.90
C SER A 14 5.77 29.17 1.93
N HIS A 15 5.03 29.10 0.82
CA HIS A 15 4.21 27.92 0.57
C HIS A 15 5.18 26.76 0.46
N LEU A 16 5.26 25.96 1.53
CA LEU A 16 5.66 24.58 1.37
C LEU A 16 4.72 24.02 0.30
N ALA A 17 5.29 23.57 -0.82
CA ALA A 17 4.56 22.77 -1.77
C ALA A 17 4.14 21.50 -1.02
N GLN A 18 2.94 21.49 -0.44
CA GLN A 18 2.26 20.23 -0.16
C GLN A 18 2.10 19.56 -1.52
N GLY A 19 2.68 18.37 -1.71
CA GLY A 19 2.45 17.57 -2.89
C GLY A 19 0.95 17.42 -3.05
N GLN A 20 0.38 17.99 -4.10
CA GLN A 20 -1.06 17.98 -4.30
C GLN A 20 -1.46 16.59 -4.76
N CYS A 21 -2.51 16.01 -4.21
CA CYS A 21 -3.06 14.73 -4.63
C CYS A 21 -3.79 14.92 -5.96
N THR A 22 -3.06 14.91 -7.08
CA THR A 22 -3.55 15.52 -8.33
C THR A 22 -4.23 14.56 -9.29
N ASP A 23 -3.69 13.35 -9.46
CA ASP A 23 -4.25 12.36 -10.39
C ASP A 23 -3.88 10.92 -9.98
N LEU A 24 -4.37 9.97 -10.76
CA LEU A 24 -4.17 8.54 -10.57
C LEU A 24 -2.68 8.18 -10.57
N PHE A 25 -2.30 7.21 -9.74
CA PHE A 25 -0.96 6.62 -9.72
C PHE A 25 -1.05 5.13 -9.37
N PHE A 26 0.02 4.37 -9.63
CA PHE A 26 0.09 2.96 -9.25
C PHE A 26 0.31 2.82 -7.74
N SER A 27 -0.56 2.06 -7.07
CA SER A 27 -0.44 1.73 -5.64
C SER A 27 0.12 0.33 -5.40
N GLU A 28 -0.01 -0.59 -6.34
CA GLU A 28 0.55 -1.94 -6.22
C GLU A 28 0.97 -2.49 -7.58
N TYR A 29 2.06 -3.25 -7.60
CA TYR A 29 2.57 -3.97 -8.75
C TYR A 29 2.80 -5.43 -8.36
N VAL A 30 2.21 -6.35 -9.10
CA VAL A 30 2.30 -7.78 -8.83
C VAL A 30 2.97 -8.47 -10.00
N GLU A 31 4.21 -8.91 -9.79
CA GLU A 31 4.91 -9.86 -10.66
C GLU A 31 5.06 -11.18 -9.91
N GLY A 32 3.99 -11.97 -9.97
CA GLY A 32 3.88 -13.27 -9.35
C GLY A 32 4.35 -14.41 -10.25
N TRP A 33 4.21 -15.64 -9.74
CA TRP A 33 4.53 -16.83 -10.52
C TRP A 33 3.65 -16.97 -11.76
N SER A 34 4.26 -17.40 -12.86
CA SER A 34 3.56 -17.65 -14.13
C SER A 34 2.70 -16.44 -14.53
N ASN A 35 1.37 -16.64 -14.57
CA ASN A 35 0.39 -15.67 -15.04
C ASN A 35 -0.19 -14.76 -13.95
N ASN A 36 0.31 -14.84 -12.71
CA ASN A 36 -0.08 -13.91 -11.65
C ASN A 36 0.52 -12.52 -11.92
N LYS A 37 -0.22 -11.71 -12.68
CA LYS A 37 0.19 -10.37 -13.10
C LYS A 37 -0.95 -9.40 -12.84
N ALA A 38 -0.70 -8.38 -12.03
CA ALA A 38 -1.67 -7.34 -11.71
C ALA A 38 -1.00 -5.99 -11.46
N LEU A 39 -1.75 -4.92 -11.72
CA LEU A 39 -1.41 -3.53 -11.41
C LEU A 39 -2.59 -2.91 -10.68
N GLU A 40 -2.36 -2.32 -9.52
CA GLU A 40 -3.36 -1.54 -8.81
C GLU A 40 -3.14 -0.06 -9.05
N ILE A 41 -4.23 0.65 -9.37
CA ILE A 41 -4.27 2.09 -9.54
C ILE A 41 -5.03 2.69 -8.36
N TYR A 42 -4.51 3.75 -7.77
CA TYR A 42 -5.18 4.50 -6.71
C TYR A 42 -5.63 5.86 -7.21
N ASN A 43 -6.83 6.28 -6.77
CA ASN A 43 -7.34 7.62 -6.97
C ASN A 43 -7.15 8.46 -5.69
N PRO A 44 -6.12 9.33 -5.61
CA PRO A 44 -5.89 10.14 -4.42
C PRO A 44 -6.78 11.39 -4.34
N THR A 45 -7.67 11.60 -5.31
CA THR A 45 -8.51 12.79 -5.41
C THR A 45 -9.84 12.61 -4.70
N ASN A 46 -10.56 13.72 -4.51
CA ASN A 46 -11.91 13.74 -3.94
C ASN A 46 -13.03 13.55 -4.98
N GLU A 47 -12.68 13.30 -6.25
CA GLU A 47 -13.62 13.13 -7.36
C GLU A 47 -13.42 11.77 -8.03
N SER A 48 -14.50 11.18 -8.53
CA SER A 48 -14.39 9.93 -9.30
C SER A 48 -13.67 10.18 -10.64
N LYS A 49 -12.88 9.21 -11.10
CA LYS A 49 -12.23 9.25 -12.43
C LYS A 49 -12.79 8.16 -13.34
N ASP A 50 -13.14 8.56 -14.58
CA ASP A 50 -13.51 7.65 -15.65
C ASP A 50 -12.25 7.08 -16.30
N LEU A 51 -12.04 5.77 -16.17
CA LEU A 51 -10.83 5.10 -16.63
C LEU A 51 -10.77 4.96 -18.16
N SER A 52 -11.86 5.19 -18.89
CA SER A 52 -11.85 5.19 -20.36
C SER A 52 -10.92 6.25 -20.97
N ALA A 53 -10.57 7.28 -20.20
CA ALA A 53 -9.60 8.32 -20.58
C ALA A 53 -8.14 7.92 -20.30
N TYR A 54 -7.87 6.73 -19.77
CA TYR A 54 -6.56 6.31 -19.29
C TYR A 54 -6.09 5.02 -19.97
N SER A 55 -4.78 4.79 -19.96
CA SER A 55 -4.16 3.59 -20.51
C SER A 55 -2.93 3.15 -19.75
N ILE A 56 -2.63 1.85 -19.79
CA ILE A 56 -1.38 1.27 -19.30
C ILE A 56 -0.51 0.87 -20.48
N SER A 57 0.72 1.38 -20.54
CA SER A 57 1.68 1.06 -21.58
C SER A 57 2.88 0.30 -21.02
N ARG A 58 3.19 -0.85 -21.60
CA ARG A 58 4.40 -1.65 -21.29
C ARG A 58 5.46 -1.41 -22.34
N TYR A 59 6.70 -1.21 -21.88
CA TYR A 59 7.89 -1.08 -22.70
C TYR A 59 8.80 -2.26 -22.42
N SER A 60 8.91 -3.15 -23.41
CA SER A 60 9.52 -4.45 -23.16
C SER A 60 11.05 -4.40 -23.19
N ASN A 61 11.71 -4.94 -22.16
CA ASN A 61 13.16 -5.15 -22.10
C ASN A 61 13.99 -3.93 -22.59
N GLY A 62 13.74 -2.75 -22.01
CA GLY A 62 14.41 -1.50 -22.42
C GLY A 62 13.99 -0.93 -23.78
N GLY A 63 12.88 -1.39 -24.35
CA GLY A 63 12.29 -0.82 -25.56
C GLY A 63 11.72 0.59 -25.35
N THR A 64 11.46 1.27 -26.46
CA THR A 64 10.81 2.60 -26.50
C THR A 64 9.48 2.59 -27.24
N SER A 65 9.10 1.44 -27.81
CA SER A 65 7.79 1.25 -28.45
C SER A 65 6.84 0.59 -27.46
N PRO A 66 5.72 1.24 -27.09
CA PRO A 66 4.81 0.70 -26.09
C PRO A 66 3.89 -0.38 -26.66
N SER A 67 3.54 -1.32 -25.81
CA SER A 67 2.28 -2.07 -25.90
C SER A 67 1.27 -1.41 -24.96
N THR A 68 0.21 -0.79 -25.50
CA THR A 68 -0.76 0.02 -24.75
C THR A 68 -2.14 -0.63 -24.63
N THR A 69 -2.66 -0.76 -23.42
CA THR A 69 -4.02 -1.24 -23.15
C THR A 69 -4.83 -0.07 -22.61
N GLN A 70 -5.92 0.28 -23.29
CA GLN A 70 -6.89 1.26 -22.78
C GLN A 70 -7.66 0.66 -21.60
N LEU A 71 -7.89 1.46 -20.57
CA LEU A 71 -8.66 1.06 -19.40
C LEU A 71 -10.15 1.36 -19.59
N GLU A 72 -10.98 0.80 -18.72
CA GLU A 72 -12.41 1.07 -18.65
C GLU A 72 -12.91 1.00 -17.21
N GLY A 73 -14.13 1.48 -16.97
CA GLY A 73 -14.72 1.54 -15.64
C GLY A 73 -14.54 2.90 -14.98
N THR A 74 -14.75 2.95 -13.67
CA THR A 74 -14.69 4.20 -12.89
C THR A 74 -14.10 3.90 -11.53
N ILE A 75 -13.09 4.68 -11.14
CA ILE A 75 -12.48 4.62 -9.81
C ILE A 75 -13.05 5.73 -8.94
N GLN A 76 -13.60 5.35 -7.78
CA GLN A 76 -14.18 6.30 -6.82
C GLN A 76 -13.08 7.11 -6.11
N PRO A 77 -13.43 8.26 -5.50
CA PRO A 77 -12.50 9.00 -4.65
C PRO A 77 -11.84 8.08 -3.61
N TYR A 78 -10.53 8.23 -3.41
CA TYR A 78 -9.76 7.51 -2.40
C TYR A 78 -9.90 5.99 -2.44
N SER A 79 -10.20 5.43 -3.60
CA SER A 79 -10.38 4.00 -3.83
C SER A 79 -9.30 3.50 -4.76
N THR A 80 -9.11 2.18 -4.81
CA THR A 80 -8.23 1.52 -5.77
C THR A 80 -9.03 0.85 -6.89
N PHE A 81 -8.33 0.48 -7.96
CA PHE A 81 -8.85 -0.29 -9.08
C PHE A 81 -7.75 -1.23 -9.59
N VAL A 82 -8.01 -2.54 -9.59
CA VAL A 82 -7.03 -3.57 -9.88
C VAL A 82 -7.22 -4.11 -11.30
N VAL A 83 -6.17 -3.97 -12.12
CA VAL A 83 -6.11 -4.49 -13.49
C VAL A 83 -5.28 -5.76 -13.50
N GLY A 84 -5.86 -6.87 -13.94
CA GLY A 84 -5.24 -8.19 -13.98
C GLY A 84 -5.10 -8.74 -15.39
N LEU A 85 -4.14 -9.65 -15.58
CA LEU A 85 -4.00 -10.40 -16.84
C LEU A 85 -5.16 -11.38 -17.05
N ASP A 86 -5.84 -11.39 -18.18
CA ASP A 86 -6.93 -12.37 -18.40
C ASP A 86 -6.40 -13.74 -18.79
N LYS A 87 -6.32 -14.63 -17.80
CA LYS A 87 -5.95 -16.06 -17.93
C LYS A 87 -6.98 -16.96 -17.27
N ARG A 88 -8.24 -16.52 -17.18
CA ARG A 88 -9.31 -17.32 -16.59
C ARG A 88 -9.68 -18.53 -17.44
N ASP A 89 -9.36 -18.48 -18.74
CA ASP A 89 -9.62 -19.54 -19.74
C ASP A 89 -10.99 -20.21 -19.56
N PRO A 90 -12.09 -19.44 -19.66
CA PRO A 90 -13.42 -19.92 -19.32
C PRO A 90 -13.90 -21.08 -20.21
N GLU A 91 -13.28 -21.27 -21.37
CA GLU A 91 -13.60 -22.33 -22.33
C GLU A 91 -12.67 -23.55 -22.20
N GLY A 92 -11.58 -23.45 -21.39
CA GLY A 92 -10.60 -24.51 -21.23
C GLY A 92 -9.83 -24.85 -22.51
N GLU A 93 -9.76 -23.89 -23.43
CA GLU A 93 -9.14 -24.05 -24.75
C GLU A 93 -7.62 -23.78 -24.69
N GLY A 94 -7.14 -23.21 -23.59
CA GLY A 94 -5.74 -22.94 -23.31
C GLY A 94 -5.05 -24.06 -22.54
N TYR A 95 -3.75 -24.21 -22.78
CA TYR A 95 -2.87 -25.08 -21.98
C TYR A 95 -2.03 -24.28 -20.97
N GLU A 96 -2.32 -22.99 -20.82
CA GLU A 96 -1.59 -22.13 -19.91
C GLU A 96 -2.16 -22.20 -18.49
N ALA A 97 -1.29 -22.03 -17.50
CA ALA A 97 -1.74 -21.96 -16.11
C ALA A 97 -2.64 -20.73 -15.90
N PRO A 98 -3.79 -20.87 -15.25
CA PRO A 98 -4.62 -19.71 -14.93
C PRO A 98 -3.94 -18.82 -13.89
N MET A 99 -4.51 -17.62 -13.70
CA MET A 99 -4.22 -16.84 -12.49
C MET A 99 -4.68 -17.60 -11.25
N TRP A 100 -4.04 -17.35 -10.11
CA TRP A 100 -4.42 -18.00 -8.88
C TRP A 100 -5.83 -17.61 -8.40
N ASP A 101 -6.65 -18.60 -8.10
CA ASP A 101 -8.01 -18.49 -7.55
C ASP A 101 -8.10 -18.83 -6.05
N GLY A 102 -6.94 -18.95 -5.37
CA GLY A 102 -6.86 -19.27 -3.94
C GLY A 102 -7.21 -20.71 -3.56
N TYR A 103 -7.54 -21.58 -4.51
CA TYR A 103 -7.79 -22.99 -4.23
C TYR A 103 -6.50 -23.82 -4.32
N TYR A 104 -6.34 -24.71 -3.35
CA TYR A 104 -5.25 -25.69 -3.31
C TYR A 104 -5.84 -27.07 -3.16
N THR A 105 -5.50 -27.98 -4.07
CA THR A 105 -5.89 -29.38 -3.97
C THR A 105 -4.66 -30.24 -3.72
N TYR A 106 -4.70 -31.03 -2.66
CA TYR A 106 -3.64 -31.97 -2.31
C TYR A 106 -4.23 -33.35 -2.03
N THR A 107 -3.44 -34.39 -2.29
CA THR A 107 -3.78 -35.75 -1.89
C THR A 107 -3.26 -36.00 -0.48
N ASP A 108 -4.15 -36.32 0.44
CA ASP A 108 -3.79 -36.71 1.80
C ASP A 108 -2.93 -37.98 1.77
N SER A 109 -1.71 -37.89 2.32
CA SER A 109 -0.75 -39.01 2.29
C SER A 109 -1.13 -40.22 3.14
N ILE A 110 -2.10 -40.07 4.05
CA ILE A 110 -2.59 -41.10 4.97
C ILE A 110 -3.84 -41.76 4.39
N THR A 111 -4.81 -40.98 3.93
CA THR A 111 -6.11 -41.49 3.45
C THR A 111 -6.14 -41.71 1.94
N GLY A 112 -5.29 -41.03 1.17
CA GLY A 112 -5.33 -41.03 -0.28
C GLY A 112 -6.47 -40.19 -0.86
N GLU A 113 -7.21 -39.47 -0.03
CA GLU A 113 -8.31 -38.60 -0.48
C GLU A 113 -7.78 -37.25 -0.96
N GLU A 114 -8.47 -36.66 -1.95
CA GLU A 114 -8.22 -35.28 -2.35
C GLU A 114 -8.86 -34.33 -1.34
N VAL A 115 -8.09 -33.36 -0.87
CA VAL A 115 -8.54 -32.29 0.00
C VAL A 115 -8.31 -30.98 -0.72
N THR A 116 -9.37 -30.19 -0.86
CA THR A 116 -9.33 -28.85 -1.41
C THR A 116 -9.52 -27.84 -0.28
N ILE A 117 -8.58 -26.91 -0.16
CA ILE A 117 -8.66 -25.77 0.76
C ILE A 117 -8.71 -24.47 -0.04
N TYR A 118 -9.31 -23.45 0.55
CA TYR A 118 -9.39 -22.11 -0.01
C TYR A 118 -8.67 -21.13 0.92
N ASP A 119 -7.82 -20.29 0.33
CA ASP A 119 -7.15 -19.19 1.01
C ASP A 119 -7.39 -17.87 0.25
N ALA A 120 -8.22 -17.02 0.84
CA ALA A 120 -8.61 -15.72 0.28
C ALA A 120 -7.43 -14.75 0.11
N ASP A 121 -6.35 -14.93 0.87
CA ASP A 121 -5.16 -14.07 0.79
C ASP A 121 -4.33 -14.36 -0.47
N THR A 122 -4.56 -15.53 -1.07
CA THR A 122 -3.88 -16.00 -2.29
C THR A 122 -4.78 -16.02 -3.53
N ASP A 123 -6.05 -15.68 -3.36
CA ASP A 123 -7.05 -15.59 -4.42
C ASP A 123 -6.92 -14.27 -5.20
N LEU A 124 -5.93 -14.21 -6.10
CA LEU A 124 -5.69 -13.04 -6.94
C LEU A 124 -6.89 -12.75 -7.87
N GLN A 125 -7.52 -13.79 -8.44
CA GLN A 125 -8.65 -13.62 -9.35
C GLN A 125 -9.80 -12.84 -8.71
N SER A 126 -10.10 -13.09 -7.43
CA SER A 126 -11.15 -12.36 -6.71
C SER A 126 -10.86 -10.88 -6.48
N LYS A 127 -9.59 -10.45 -6.62
CA LYS A 127 -9.14 -9.07 -6.40
C LYS A 127 -9.17 -8.21 -7.65
N ILE A 128 -9.38 -8.80 -8.84
CA ILE A 128 -9.29 -8.09 -10.11
C ILE A 128 -10.63 -7.41 -10.45
N ASP A 129 -10.59 -6.11 -10.72
CA ASP A 129 -11.73 -5.34 -11.22
C ASP A 129 -11.86 -5.43 -12.74
N LEU A 130 -10.72 -5.44 -13.45
CA LEU A 130 -10.65 -5.49 -14.92
C LEU A 130 -9.60 -6.49 -15.40
N PHE A 131 -10.06 -7.52 -16.11
CA PHE A 131 -9.20 -8.48 -16.78
C PHE A 131 -8.88 -8.02 -18.21
N VAL A 132 -7.60 -8.01 -18.59
CA VAL A 132 -7.15 -7.53 -19.92
C VAL A 132 -6.13 -8.46 -20.58
N ASN A 133 -5.91 -8.28 -21.88
CA ASN A 133 -4.98 -9.06 -22.70
C ASN A 133 -5.24 -10.60 -22.70
N PRO A 134 -6.47 -11.05 -23.05
CA PRO A 134 -6.85 -12.47 -23.07
C PRO A 134 -6.17 -13.21 -24.24
N ILE A 135 -4.99 -13.77 -24.00
CA ILE A 135 -4.33 -14.67 -24.95
C ILE A 135 -4.26 -16.05 -24.31
N TYR A 136 -5.10 -16.97 -24.76
CA TYR A 136 -5.18 -18.31 -24.15
C TYR A 136 -4.34 -19.37 -24.91
N TYR A 137 -3.89 -19.06 -26.14
CA TYR A 137 -3.11 -19.99 -26.97
C TYR A 137 -2.10 -19.28 -27.88
N PHE A 138 -0.82 -19.67 -27.78
CA PHE A 138 0.23 -19.31 -28.74
C PHE A 138 0.35 -20.41 -29.82
N GLY A 139 -0.24 -20.19 -30.99
CA GLY A 139 -0.09 -21.08 -32.14
C GLY A 139 -0.28 -20.37 -33.49
N THR A 140 -0.54 -21.14 -34.55
CA THR A 140 -0.63 -20.63 -35.95
C THR A 140 -1.94 -19.92 -36.29
N ASN A 141 -2.82 -19.68 -35.31
CA ASN A 141 -4.04 -18.92 -35.57
C ASN A 141 -3.66 -17.45 -35.79
N ALA A 142 -4.14 -16.87 -36.89
CA ALA A 142 -3.87 -15.49 -37.24
C ALA A 142 -4.32 -14.50 -36.13
N ASP A 143 -5.32 -14.89 -35.34
CA ASP A 143 -5.85 -14.11 -34.22
C ASP A 143 -4.91 -14.11 -33.00
N SER A 144 -4.07 -15.14 -32.82
CA SER A 144 -3.03 -15.18 -31.76
C SER A 144 -1.87 -14.22 -32.04
N ALA A 145 -1.61 -13.92 -33.32
CA ALA A 145 -0.58 -12.98 -33.75
C ALA A 145 -1.06 -11.51 -33.77
N ALA A 146 -2.38 -11.28 -33.71
CA ALA A 146 -3.00 -9.96 -33.71
C ALA A 146 -3.19 -9.34 -32.31
N ALA A 147 -2.86 -10.08 -31.23
CA ALA A 147 -3.16 -9.71 -29.85
C ALA A 147 -2.19 -8.70 -29.22
N PHE A 148 -1.31 -8.09 -30.02
CA PHE A 148 -0.49 -6.96 -29.58
C PHE A 148 -1.29 -5.68 -29.73
N PRO A 149 -1.46 -4.90 -28.66
CA PRO A 149 -0.60 -4.81 -27.47
C PRO A 149 -0.98 -5.69 -26.24
N THR A 150 0.05 -6.17 -25.51
CA THR A 150 -0.11 -6.98 -24.29
C THR A 150 0.57 -6.33 -23.06
N SER A 151 -0.07 -5.33 -22.46
CA SER A 151 0.52 -4.54 -21.37
C SER A 151 0.80 -5.35 -20.10
N LEU A 152 -0.03 -6.34 -19.79
CA LEU A 152 0.05 -7.11 -18.54
C LEU A 152 1.01 -8.32 -18.59
N TYR A 153 1.70 -8.54 -19.70
CA TYR A 153 2.71 -9.61 -19.85
C TYR A 153 4.11 -9.16 -19.42
N PHE A 154 4.20 -8.31 -18.41
CA PHE A 154 5.48 -7.83 -17.91
C PHE A 154 6.19 -8.90 -17.08
N ASN A 155 7.52 -8.83 -16.99
CA ASN A 155 8.34 -9.83 -16.31
C ASN A 155 9.59 -9.28 -15.60
N GLY A 156 9.38 -8.31 -14.69
CA GLY A 156 10.39 -7.76 -13.80
C GLY A 156 11.35 -6.73 -14.42
N ASN A 157 11.71 -6.87 -15.70
CA ASN A 157 12.66 -5.97 -16.37
C ASN A 157 12.02 -4.99 -17.37
N ASP A 158 10.69 -4.93 -17.39
CA ASP A 158 9.98 -3.99 -18.25
C ASP A 158 9.73 -2.67 -17.53
N ALA A 159 9.58 -1.60 -18.32
CA ALA A 159 9.02 -0.35 -17.82
C ALA A 159 7.51 -0.30 -18.13
N ILE A 160 6.74 0.27 -17.21
CA ILE A 160 5.30 0.40 -17.31
C ILE A 160 4.91 1.85 -17.03
N THR A 161 3.98 2.40 -17.78
CA THR A 161 3.45 3.75 -17.56
C THR A 161 1.94 3.73 -17.43
N LEU A 162 1.42 4.64 -16.60
CA LEU A 162 0.02 5.04 -16.56
C LEU A 162 -0.10 6.36 -17.31
N GLU A 163 -0.97 6.43 -18.31
CA GLU A 163 -1.03 7.54 -19.27
C GLU A 163 -2.47 8.05 -19.45
N ILE A 164 -2.60 9.34 -19.77
CA ILE A 164 -3.85 9.90 -20.32
C ILE A 164 -3.89 9.60 -21.82
N LEU A 165 -4.94 8.89 -22.25
CA LEU A 165 -5.11 8.44 -23.61
C LEU A 165 -5.19 9.63 -24.58
N GLY A 166 -4.41 9.58 -25.67
CA GLY A 166 -4.41 10.59 -26.73
C GLY A 166 -3.71 11.90 -26.38
N ALA A 167 -3.31 12.12 -25.13
CA ALA A 167 -2.54 13.30 -24.70
C ALA A 167 -1.02 13.03 -24.63
N GLY A 168 -0.61 11.77 -24.55
CA GLY A 168 0.80 11.39 -24.35
C GLY A 168 1.37 11.86 -23.01
N ILE A 169 0.49 12.11 -22.02
CA ILE A 169 0.86 12.55 -20.68
C ILE A 169 1.01 11.30 -19.82
N VAL A 170 2.21 11.09 -19.29
CA VAL A 170 2.49 10.07 -18.28
C VAL A 170 2.11 10.64 -16.91
N LEU A 171 1.31 9.89 -16.17
CA LEU A 171 0.91 10.21 -14.79
C LEU A 171 1.81 9.53 -13.78
N ASP A 172 2.19 8.29 -14.09
CA ASP A 172 3.05 7.48 -13.25
C ASP A 172 3.82 6.44 -14.07
N LEU A 173 4.88 5.89 -13.50
CA LEU A 173 5.67 4.85 -14.12
C LEU A 173 6.34 3.94 -13.08
N ILE A 174 6.60 2.70 -13.52
CA ILE A 174 7.43 1.72 -12.83
C ILE A 174 8.56 1.36 -13.78
N GLY A 175 9.80 1.47 -13.33
CA GLY A 175 10.98 1.29 -14.16
C GLY A 175 11.42 2.56 -14.90
N LYS A 176 12.18 2.39 -15.97
CA LYS A 176 12.68 3.48 -16.83
C LYS A 176 12.54 3.09 -18.29
N VAL A 177 11.80 3.89 -19.04
CA VAL A 177 11.55 3.64 -20.47
C VAL A 177 12.86 3.80 -21.24
N GLY A 178 13.17 2.84 -22.10
CA GLY A 178 14.41 2.83 -22.90
C GLY A 178 15.64 2.25 -22.19
N GLU A 179 15.49 1.68 -20.99
CA GLU A 179 16.57 1.03 -20.26
C GLU A 179 16.19 -0.39 -19.86
N ASP A 180 17.08 -1.34 -20.11
CA ASP A 180 16.94 -2.74 -19.68
C ASP A 180 17.78 -2.92 -18.40
N PRO A 181 17.14 -3.17 -17.23
CA PRO A 181 17.85 -3.41 -15.98
C PRO A 181 18.43 -4.84 -15.88
N GLY A 182 18.29 -5.65 -16.93
CA GLY A 182 18.67 -7.06 -16.94
C GLY A 182 17.49 -7.93 -16.54
N ALA A 183 17.51 -8.52 -15.34
CA ALA A 183 16.45 -9.42 -14.88
C ALA A 183 15.34 -8.72 -14.10
N ALA A 184 15.66 -7.60 -13.44
CA ALA A 184 14.77 -6.86 -12.57
C ALA A 184 15.32 -5.46 -12.34
N TRP A 185 14.45 -4.49 -12.06
CA TRP A 185 14.87 -3.26 -11.37
C TRP A 185 15.37 -3.58 -9.95
N THR A 186 16.46 -2.93 -9.54
CA THR A 186 17.16 -3.23 -8.29
C THR A 186 17.34 -2.02 -7.39
N ASP A 187 17.64 -2.27 -6.11
CA ASP A 187 18.21 -1.25 -5.23
C ASP A 187 19.71 -1.01 -5.50
N ASN A 188 20.31 -0.13 -4.70
CA ASN A 188 21.74 0.22 -4.77
C ASN A 188 22.68 -0.94 -4.43
N ASP A 189 22.19 -1.99 -3.74
CA ASP A 189 22.96 -3.19 -3.42
C ASP A 189 22.79 -4.29 -4.50
N GLY A 190 21.91 -4.07 -5.48
CA GLY A 190 21.65 -4.98 -6.58
C GLY A 190 20.62 -6.07 -6.28
N ASN A 191 19.86 -5.96 -5.18
CA ASN A 191 18.78 -6.91 -4.89
C ASN A 191 17.63 -6.69 -5.87
N TYR A 192 16.94 -7.75 -6.27
CA TYR A 192 15.79 -7.65 -7.17
C TYR A 192 14.57 -7.10 -6.43
N TRP A 193 13.86 -6.16 -7.06
CA TRP A 193 12.66 -5.55 -6.49
C TRP A 193 11.39 -5.86 -7.27
N THR A 194 11.51 -6.01 -8.59
CA THR A 194 10.36 -6.15 -9.49
C THR A 194 10.20 -7.55 -10.04
N LYS A 195 11.24 -8.38 -9.99
CA LYS A 195 11.15 -9.78 -10.41
C LYS A 195 10.73 -10.69 -9.27
N ASP A 196 9.68 -11.48 -9.44
CA ASP A 196 9.13 -12.39 -8.44
C ASP A 196 8.81 -11.65 -7.12
N HIS A 197 8.15 -10.49 -7.25
CA HIS A 197 7.85 -9.60 -6.13
C HIS A 197 6.50 -8.91 -6.29
N THR A 198 5.90 -8.59 -5.14
CA THR A 198 4.81 -7.61 -5.06
C THR A 198 5.38 -6.32 -4.51
N LEU A 199 5.19 -5.20 -5.22
CA LEU A 199 5.56 -3.87 -4.74
C LEU A 199 4.32 -3.13 -4.27
N VAL A 200 4.36 -2.58 -3.06
CA VAL A 200 3.30 -1.73 -2.49
C VAL A 200 3.82 -0.30 -2.38
N ARG A 201 3.05 0.66 -2.87
CA ARG A 201 3.41 2.07 -2.82
C ARG A 201 3.35 2.57 -1.38
N LYS A 202 4.31 3.40 -0.98
CA LYS A 202 4.36 4.00 0.36
C LYS A 202 3.26 5.05 0.54
N GLU A 203 2.72 5.14 1.76
CA GLU A 203 1.58 6.02 2.11
C GLU A 203 1.84 7.53 1.96
N ASN A 204 3.12 7.93 1.97
CA ASN A 204 3.56 9.32 1.87
C ASN A 204 3.81 9.74 0.41
N ILE A 205 3.64 8.84 -0.56
CA ILE A 205 3.71 9.15 -1.98
C ILE A 205 2.34 9.69 -2.41
N LEU A 206 2.34 10.96 -2.81
CA LEU A 206 1.11 11.72 -3.07
C LEU A 206 0.77 11.80 -4.56
N ASN A 207 1.75 11.47 -5.43
CA ASN A 207 1.64 11.55 -6.88
C ASN A 207 2.55 10.49 -7.51
N GLY A 208 2.20 10.10 -8.73
CA GLY A 208 3.07 9.30 -9.58
C GLY A 208 4.24 10.08 -10.16
N VAL A 209 5.20 9.33 -10.70
CA VAL A 209 6.36 9.85 -11.42
C VAL A 209 5.96 10.10 -12.88
N SER A 210 5.74 11.36 -13.23
CA SER A 210 5.25 11.76 -14.57
C SER A 210 6.33 11.94 -15.63
N ALA A 211 7.61 11.83 -15.27
CA ALA A 211 8.73 12.00 -16.18
C ALA A 211 9.67 10.80 -16.12
N ASN A 212 10.12 10.33 -17.30
CA ASN A 212 11.06 9.21 -17.39
C ASN A 212 12.34 9.52 -16.57
N PRO A 213 12.65 8.74 -15.53
CA PRO A 213 13.67 9.10 -14.57
C PRO A 213 15.08 8.92 -15.14
N ILE A 214 16.06 9.61 -14.55
CA ILE A 214 17.48 9.38 -14.85
C ILE A 214 17.91 7.99 -14.33
N LEU A 215 17.41 7.62 -13.15
CA LEU A 215 17.60 6.34 -12.48
C LEU A 215 16.27 5.96 -11.83
N PHE A 216 15.82 4.73 -12.04
CA PHE A 216 14.69 4.18 -11.30
C PHE A 216 15.23 3.46 -10.06
N ASP A 217 15.06 4.08 -8.89
CA ASP A 217 15.33 3.48 -7.58
C ASP A 217 13.98 3.18 -6.90
N PRO A 218 13.53 1.90 -6.88
CA PRO A 218 12.23 1.55 -6.33
C PRO A 218 12.14 1.83 -4.82
N THR A 219 13.27 1.86 -4.10
CA THR A 219 13.28 2.04 -2.64
C THR A 219 12.76 3.40 -2.19
N LEU A 220 12.73 4.38 -3.08
CA LEU A 220 12.26 5.73 -2.78
C LEU A 220 10.74 5.78 -2.56
N GLU A 221 9.98 4.94 -3.26
CA GLU A 221 8.52 5.05 -3.34
C GLU A 221 7.77 3.76 -3.05
N TRP A 222 8.46 2.62 -3.04
CA TRP A 222 7.87 1.29 -2.91
C TRP A 222 8.45 0.54 -1.73
N ASP A 223 7.64 -0.34 -1.16
CA ASP A 223 8.04 -1.44 -0.30
C ASP A 223 7.89 -2.75 -1.09
N SER A 224 8.90 -3.63 -1.00
CA SER A 224 8.89 -4.91 -1.71
C SER A 224 8.50 -6.05 -0.76
N LEU A 225 7.52 -6.84 -1.19
CA LEU A 225 7.00 -8.02 -0.51
C LEU A 225 7.32 -9.27 -1.32
N SER A 226 7.17 -10.45 -0.70
CA SER A 226 7.36 -11.73 -1.37
C SER A 226 6.44 -11.89 -2.58
N VAL A 227 6.91 -12.66 -3.56
CA VAL A 227 6.10 -13.15 -4.69
C VAL A 227 4.72 -13.64 -4.24
N ASN A 228 3.71 -13.38 -5.06
CA ASN A 228 2.31 -13.78 -4.83
C ASN A 228 1.70 -13.29 -3.50
N THR A 229 2.12 -12.11 -3.03
CA THR A 229 1.43 -11.44 -1.92
C THR A 229 0.33 -10.57 -2.50
N PHE A 230 -0.95 -10.85 -2.17
CA PHE A 230 -2.12 -10.15 -2.73
C PHE A 230 -3.00 -9.48 -1.68
N VAL A 231 -2.61 -9.57 -0.40
CA VAL A 231 -3.42 -9.13 0.75
C VAL A 231 -3.73 -7.63 0.76
N ASN A 232 -2.91 -6.82 0.08
CA ASN A 232 -3.08 -5.38 0.03
C ASN A 232 -3.96 -4.92 -1.15
N LEU A 233 -4.14 -5.76 -2.18
CA LEU A 233 -4.97 -5.42 -3.33
C LEU A 233 -6.41 -5.12 -2.90
N GLY A 234 -6.95 -4.04 -3.46
CA GLY A 234 -8.24 -3.45 -3.12
C GLY A 234 -8.14 -2.36 -2.04
N ASN A 235 -6.95 -2.06 -1.51
CA ASN A 235 -6.77 -1.02 -0.50
C ASN A 235 -5.38 -0.36 -0.59
N HIS A 236 -5.37 0.98 -0.57
CA HIS A 236 -4.13 1.73 -0.48
C HIS A 236 -4.24 2.83 0.57
N ASP A 237 -3.39 2.75 1.60
CA ASP A 237 -3.24 3.81 2.58
C ASP A 237 -2.44 4.95 1.99
N CYS A 238 -3.07 6.11 1.85
CA CYS A 238 -2.42 7.30 1.35
C CYS A 238 -2.79 8.50 2.22
N THR A 239 -1.80 9.31 2.56
CA THR A 239 -2.00 10.56 3.30
C THR A 239 -2.86 11.60 2.54
N CYS A 240 -3.15 11.35 1.26
CA CYS A 240 -4.15 12.08 0.48
C CYS A 240 -5.59 11.84 0.92
N ASN A 241 -5.89 10.67 1.50
CA ASN A 241 -7.23 10.34 1.95
C ASN A 241 -7.47 10.96 3.34
N PRO A 242 -8.36 11.96 3.46
CA PRO A 242 -8.66 12.56 4.75
C PRO A 242 -9.31 11.57 5.73
N ASN A 243 -9.86 10.46 5.22
CA ASN A 243 -10.46 9.39 6.02
C ASN A 243 -9.45 8.32 6.45
N ASN A 244 -8.29 8.19 5.77
CA ASN A 244 -7.19 7.30 6.22
C ASN A 244 -6.27 7.96 7.23
N GLN A 245 -6.69 9.11 7.78
CA GLN A 245 -6.35 9.34 9.17
C GLN A 245 -7.07 8.28 9.99
N LEU A 246 -6.39 7.14 10.19
CA LEU A 246 -6.29 6.67 11.54
C LEU A 246 -5.93 7.93 12.34
N LEU A 247 -6.93 8.49 13.00
CA LEU A 247 -6.72 9.03 14.30
C LEU A 247 -6.09 7.85 15.07
N GLU A 248 -4.77 7.64 14.92
CA GLU A 248 -3.94 7.75 16.09
C GLU A 248 -4.41 9.06 16.69
N ASN A 249 -5.41 8.93 17.55
CA ASN A 249 -5.71 9.93 18.51
C ASN A 249 -4.36 10.03 19.19
N LYS A 250 -3.55 11.03 18.81
CA LYS A 250 -2.19 11.25 19.27
C LYS A 250 -2.35 11.67 20.71
N THR A 251 -2.73 10.69 21.50
CA THR A 251 -3.30 10.79 22.82
C THR A 251 -2.38 10.02 23.73
N SER A 252 -1.11 10.34 23.56
CA SER A 252 -0.07 10.05 24.51
C SER A 252 -0.48 10.66 25.84
N PHE A 253 -0.89 9.82 26.77
CA PHE A 253 -0.73 10.15 28.18
C PHE A 253 0.73 9.89 28.56
N ILE A 254 1.25 10.74 29.44
CA ILE A 254 2.59 10.63 29.96
C ILE A 254 2.53 9.73 31.17
N VAL A 255 3.43 8.76 31.21
CA VAL A 255 3.63 7.90 32.38
C VAL A 255 5.06 8.13 32.83
N SER A 256 5.23 8.45 34.11
CA SER A 256 6.54 8.52 34.76
C SER A 256 6.52 7.72 36.04
N GLN A 257 7.65 7.11 36.37
CA GLN A 257 7.84 6.40 37.62
C GLN A 257 8.88 7.14 38.46
N LYS A 258 8.60 7.32 39.75
CA LYS A 258 9.59 7.85 40.71
C LYS A 258 9.31 7.29 42.11
N ASN A 259 10.34 6.77 42.78
CA ASN A 259 10.28 6.27 44.16
C ASN A 259 9.10 5.31 44.42
N GLY A 260 8.86 4.36 43.52
CA GLY A 260 7.76 3.40 43.68
C GLY A 260 6.35 3.99 43.47
N THR A 261 6.20 5.15 42.83
CA THR A 261 4.89 5.69 42.42
C THR A 261 4.87 5.89 40.90
N ILE A 262 3.78 5.43 40.26
CA ILE A 262 3.48 5.63 38.84
C ILE A 262 2.58 6.86 38.73
N LYS A 263 3.07 7.89 38.05
CA LYS A 263 2.32 9.10 37.74
C LYS A 263 1.85 9.05 36.29
N ILE A 264 0.55 9.19 36.10
CA ILE A 264 -0.13 9.18 34.80
C ILE A 264 -0.74 10.56 34.58
N VAL A 265 -0.38 11.23 33.48
CA VAL A 265 -0.88 12.54 33.12
C VAL A 265 -1.52 12.47 31.73
N ASN A 266 -2.78 12.86 31.63
CA ASN A 266 -3.55 12.90 30.39
C ASN A 266 -4.07 14.32 30.15
N ASN A 267 -4.18 14.72 28.89
CA ASN A 267 -4.65 16.06 28.53
C ASN A 267 -6.17 16.23 28.74
N SER A 268 -6.90 15.11 28.81
CA SER A 268 -8.34 15.07 29.09
C SER A 268 -8.63 14.36 30.42
N PRO A 269 -9.76 14.67 31.08
CA PRO A 269 -10.12 14.05 32.34
C PRO A 269 -10.22 12.53 32.22
N ILE A 270 -9.50 11.82 33.08
CA ILE A 270 -9.54 10.36 33.13
C ILE A 270 -10.79 9.95 33.90
N ASN A 271 -11.60 9.08 33.29
CA ASN A 271 -12.85 8.53 33.84
C ASN A 271 -12.61 7.13 34.43
N TYR A 272 -11.71 6.34 33.83
CA TYR A 272 -11.36 5.00 34.27
C TYR A 272 -9.88 4.71 34.01
N LEU A 273 -9.25 3.95 34.90
CA LEU A 273 -7.86 3.53 34.77
C LEU A 273 -7.71 2.06 35.14
N LYS A 274 -6.97 1.30 34.32
CA LYS A 274 -6.65 -0.11 34.49
C LYS A 274 -5.18 -0.36 34.20
N ILE A 275 -4.52 -1.14 35.06
CA ILE A 275 -3.14 -1.62 34.86
C ILE A 275 -3.18 -3.13 34.92
N TYR A 276 -2.55 -3.81 33.96
CA TYR A 276 -2.49 -5.26 33.88
C TYR A 276 -1.14 -5.76 33.34
N ASP A 277 -0.76 -6.99 33.70
CA ASP A 277 0.49 -7.61 33.23
C ASP A 277 0.35 -8.23 31.83
N ILE A 278 1.44 -8.80 31.32
CA ILE A 278 1.47 -9.48 30.01
C ILE A 278 0.53 -10.67 29.88
N ASN A 279 0.09 -11.26 31.00
CA ASN A 279 -0.86 -12.37 31.03
C ASN A 279 -2.30 -11.87 31.18
N GLY A 280 -2.52 -10.54 31.18
CA GLY A 280 -3.84 -9.93 31.35
C GLY A 280 -4.32 -9.85 32.80
N LYS A 281 -3.48 -10.21 33.79
CA LYS A 281 -3.86 -10.13 35.21
C LYS A 281 -3.97 -8.66 35.62
N ILE A 282 -5.13 -8.29 36.15
CA ILE A 282 -5.39 -6.92 36.61
C ILE A 282 -4.62 -6.65 37.90
N ILE A 283 -3.78 -5.62 37.85
CA ILE A 283 -2.96 -5.13 38.95
C ILE A 283 -3.66 -3.98 39.69
N PHE A 284 -4.24 -3.06 38.91
CA PHE A 284 -4.94 -1.90 39.41
C PHE A 284 -6.14 -1.65 38.51
N GLN A 285 -7.26 -1.28 39.10
CA GLN A 285 -8.42 -0.78 38.35
C GLN A 285 -9.21 0.16 39.24
N ASN A 286 -9.58 1.34 38.73
CA ASN A 286 -10.43 2.29 39.44
C ASN A 286 -11.19 3.20 38.48
N GLN A 287 -12.39 3.61 38.91
CA GLN A 287 -13.05 4.79 38.38
C GLN A 287 -12.29 6.02 38.90
N ILE A 288 -12.02 6.97 38.01
CA ILE A 288 -11.29 8.20 38.31
C ILE A 288 -12.28 9.35 38.16
N ASN A 289 -12.33 10.24 39.17
CA ASN A 289 -13.29 11.34 39.21
C ASN A 289 -12.85 12.51 38.31
N ASN A 290 -12.73 12.28 37.01
CA ASN A 290 -12.41 13.28 35.99
C ASN A 290 -11.12 14.07 36.31
N LEU A 291 -10.04 13.37 36.63
CA LEU A 291 -8.74 13.98 36.91
C LEU A 291 -7.82 13.89 35.68
N ASN A 292 -7.08 14.95 35.40
CA ASN A 292 -6.04 14.94 34.35
C ASN A 292 -4.73 14.26 34.82
N GLN A 293 -4.63 13.92 36.10
CA GLN A 293 -3.48 13.23 36.68
C GLN A 293 -3.93 12.19 37.71
N VAL A 294 -3.31 11.01 37.67
CA VAL A 294 -3.50 9.94 38.64
C VAL A 294 -2.13 9.44 39.10
N GLU A 295 -1.99 9.18 40.40
CA GLU A 295 -0.82 8.55 41.00
C GLU A 295 -1.22 7.20 41.56
N VAL A 296 -0.44 6.16 41.25
CA VAL A 296 -0.66 4.78 41.66
C VAL A 296 0.61 4.27 42.32
N ASP A 297 0.50 3.73 43.53
CA ASP A 297 1.63 3.08 44.19
C ASP A 297 2.07 1.84 43.39
N ASN A 298 3.32 1.83 42.94
CA ASN A 298 3.96 0.66 42.36
C ASN A 298 4.36 -0.32 43.47
N LYS A 299 3.48 -1.28 43.74
CA LYS A 299 3.74 -2.41 44.64
C LYS A 299 4.07 -3.71 43.88
N GLN A 300 4.37 -3.62 42.59
CA GLN A 300 4.49 -4.78 41.72
C GLN A 300 5.94 -5.24 41.55
N GLU A 301 6.11 -6.44 40.99
CA GLU A 301 7.43 -6.94 40.61
C GLU A 301 7.93 -6.24 39.33
N ASN A 302 9.24 -6.38 39.07
CA ASN A 302 9.83 -5.83 37.86
C ASN A 302 9.26 -6.54 36.64
N GLY A 303 8.80 -5.78 35.64
CA GLY A 303 8.20 -6.40 34.46
C GLY A 303 7.56 -5.41 33.49
N ILE A 304 6.97 -5.97 32.43
CA ILE A 304 6.19 -5.22 31.44
C ILE A 304 4.72 -5.22 31.87
N TYR A 305 4.13 -4.04 31.86
CA TYR A 305 2.73 -3.81 32.20
C TYR A 305 2.07 -2.94 31.13
N PHE A 306 0.75 -3.05 31.04
CA PHE A 306 -0.08 -2.24 30.18
C PHE A 306 -0.98 -1.35 31.03
N ILE A 307 -0.99 -0.06 30.72
CA ILE A 307 -1.91 0.91 31.30
C ILE A 307 -2.97 1.21 30.25
N SER A 308 -4.24 0.99 30.59
CA SER A 308 -5.38 1.38 29.79
C SER A 308 -6.20 2.39 30.58
N LEU A 309 -6.49 3.54 29.98
CA LEU A 309 -7.37 4.56 30.57
C LEU A 309 -8.50 4.89 29.63
N ILE A 310 -9.61 5.38 30.18
CA ILE A 310 -10.76 5.86 29.43
C ILE A 310 -10.96 7.32 29.80
N ASP A 311 -11.09 8.18 28.80
CA ASP A 311 -11.51 9.58 28.95
C ASP A 311 -12.69 9.88 28.01
N ASP A 312 -13.08 11.16 27.92
CA ASP A 312 -14.18 11.61 27.07
C ASP A 312 -13.95 11.37 25.57
N ASN A 313 -12.70 11.11 25.15
CA ASN A 313 -12.32 10.82 23.76
C ASN A 313 -12.14 9.32 23.48
N GLY A 314 -12.39 8.45 24.46
CA GLY A 314 -12.33 6.99 24.30
C GLY A 314 -11.24 6.31 25.12
N ILE A 315 -10.86 5.11 24.68
CA ILE A 315 -9.89 4.24 25.37
C ILE A 315 -8.47 4.50 24.84
N LYS A 316 -7.50 4.64 25.74
CA LYS A 316 -6.08 4.86 25.42
C LYS A 316 -5.24 3.82 26.16
N THR A 317 -4.25 3.23 25.48
CA THR A 317 -3.40 2.19 26.08
C THR A 317 -1.92 2.47 25.83
N LYS A 318 -1.07 2.16 26.82
CA LYS A 318 0.39 2.30 26.74
C LYS A 318 1.09 1.19 27.51
N SER A 319 2.17 0.63 26.96
CA SER A 319 3.06 -0.27 27.70
C SER A 319 4.08 0.50 28.53
N ILE A 320 4.39 0.00 29.71
CA ILE A 320 5.42 0.52 30.61
C ILE A 320 6.26 -0.64 31.16
N VAL A 321 7.55 -0.38 31.37
CA VAL A 321 8.41 -1.25 32.18
C VAL A 321 8.42 -0.69 33.59
N LEU A 322 7.95 -1.48 34.56
CA LEU A 322 8.06 -1.15 35.98
C LEU A 322 9.32 -1.80 36.53
N LEU A 323 10.12 -1.00 37.22
CA LEU A 323 11.33 -1.44 37.93
C LEU A 323 11.19 -1.04 39.39
N ASN A 324 11.36 -1.96 40.33
CA ASN A 324 11.50 -1.63 41.73
C ASN A 324 12.87 -0.97 41.93
N GLU A 325 12.84 0.33 42.19
CA GLU A 325 13.95 1.13 42.69
C GLU A 325 13.88 1.21 44.22
#